data_AF-A0A234Y7H6-F1
#
_entry.id   AF-A0A234Y7H6-F1
#
_cell.length_a   1.000
_cell.length_b   1.000
_cell.length_c   1.000
_cell.angle_alpha   90.00
_cell.angle_beta   90.00
_cell.angle_gamma   90.00
#
_symmetry.space_group_name_H-M   'P 1'
#
loop_
_entity.id
_entity.type
_entity.pdbx_description
1 polymer ?
#
loop_
_entity_poly.entity_id
_entity_poly.type
_entity_poly.pdbx_seq_one_letter_code
_entity_poly.pdbx_strand_id
1 'polypeptide(L)'
;MERTQLINHVRGLLAEYGIVFSKGATELRQKLPALLEDAENELTDTMKTLLHRQYIRLITLDNELEWYDSELKNMSAKILCANAC
;
A
#
# COMPACT_ATOMS: atom_id res chain seq x y z
N MET A 1 4.73 -7.03 8.52
CA MET A 1 4.19 -8.05 7.58
C MET A 1 2.87 -7.65 6.95
N GLU A 2 2.00 -6.93 7.68
CA GLU A 2 0.65 -6.54 7.24
C GLU A 2 0.61 -5.88 5.84
N ARG A 3 1.43 -4.87 5.59
CA ARG A 3 1.51 -4.18 4.30
C ARG A 3 1.76 -5.14 3.13
N THR A 4 2.74 -6.03 3.27
CA THR A 4 3.09 -7.01 2.23
C THR A 4 1.97 -8.03 2.02
N GLN A 5 1.33 -8.48 3.11
CA GLN A 5 0.19 -9.38 3.04
C GLN A 5 -0.99 -8.74 2.31
N LEU A 6 -1.30 -7.48 2.62
CA LEU A 6 -2.36 -6.72 1.96
C LEU A 6 -2.10 -6.59 0.44
N ILE A 7 -0.88 -6.21 0.05
CA ILE A 7 -0.49 -6.10 -1.37
C ILE A 7 -0.65 -7.46 -2.08
N ASN A 8 -0.19 -8.54 -1.47
CA ASN A 8 -0.30 -9.87 -2.05
C ASN A 8 -1.76 -10.33 -2.17
N HIS A 9 -2.58 -10.02 -1.17
CA HIS A 9 -4.00 -10.35 -1.19
C HIS A 9 -4.73 -9.60 -2.31
N VAL A 10 -4.51 -8.30 -2.45
CA VAL A 10 -5.10 -7.51 -3.56
C VAL A 10 -4.64 -8.04 -4.92
N ARG A 11 -3.35 -8.37 -5.07
CA ARG A 11 -2.83 -8.96 -6.31
C ARG A 11 -3.45 -10.32 -6.62
N GLY A 12 -3.72 -11.14 -5.60
CA GLY A 12 -4.43 -12.41 -5.76
C GLY A 12 -5.86 -12.18 -6.27
N LEU A 13 -6.61 -11.29 -5.62
CA LEU A 13 -7.98 -10.95 -6.05
C LEU A 13 -8.03 -10.47 -7.50
N LEU A 14 -7.11 -9.58 -7.90
CA LEU A 14 -7.05 -9.08 -9.28
C LEU A 14 -6.72 -10.18 -10.29
N ALA A 15 -5.86 -11.14 -9.91
CA ALA A 15 -5.48 -12.25 -10.78
C ALA A 15 -6.68 -13.18 -11.11
N GLU A 16 -7.64 -13.32 -10.19
CA GLU A 16 -8.89 -14.07 -10.45
C GLU A 16 -9.74 -13.42 -11.56
N TYR A 17 -9.56 -12.11 -11.80
CA TYR A 17 -10.17 -11.36 -12.90
C TYR A 17 -9.23 -11.20 -14.11
N GLY A 18 -8.15 -11.99 -14.18
CA GLY A 18 -7.16 -11.93 -15.27
C GLY A 18 -6.24 -10.71 -15.24
N ILE A 19 -6.32 -9.87 -14.19
CA ILE A 19 -5.53 -8.65 -14.06
C ILE A 19 -4.28 -8.93 -13.23
N VAL A 20 -3.10 -8.83 -13.85
CA VAL A 20 -1.83 -9.15 -13.18
C VAL A 20 -0.97 -7.90 -13.02
N PHE A 21 -0.72 -7.51 -11.77
CA PHE A 21 0.24 -6.47 -11.42
C PHE A 21 1.60 -7.05 -11.03
N SER A 22 2.66 -6.29 -11.32
CA SER A 22 4.01 -6.60 -10.86
C SER A 22 4.10 -6.56 -9.32
N LYS A 23 5.16 -7.14 -8.74
CA LYS A 23 5.33 -7.19 -7.29
C LYS A 23 5.66 -5.80 -6.74
N GLY A 24 5.14 -5.48 -5.56
CA GLY A 24 5.47 -4.26 -4.82
C GLY A 24 4.31 -3.27 -4.72
N ALA A 25 4.45 -2.33 -3.79
CA ALA A 25 3.39 -1.37 -3.50
C ALA A 25 3.30 -0.24 -4.52
N THR A 26 4.43 0.17 -5.12
CA THR A 26 4.46 1.28 -6.08
C THR A 26 3.56 1.02 -7.28
N GLU A 27 3.67 -0.17 -7.86
CA GLU A 27 2.83 -0.60 -8.99
C GLU A 27 1.35 -0.54 -8.61
N LEU A 28 1.00 -1.14 -7.47
CA LEU A 28 -0.37 -1.21 -7.00
C LEU A 28 -0.93 0.19 -6.72
N ARG A 29 -0.15 1.10 -6.13
CA ARG A 29 -0.57 2.48 -5.87
C ARG A 29 -0.81 3.29 -7.12
N GLN A 30 -0.01 3.06 -8.16
CA GLN A 30 -0.13 3.80 -9.42
C GLN A 30 -1.28 3.29 -10.29
N LYS A 31 -1.47 1.97 -10.33
CA LYS A 31 -2.39 1.34 -11.29
C LYS A 31 -3.77 1.05 -10.74
N LEU A 32 -3.90 0.78 -9.44
CA LEU A 32 -5.18 0.41 -8.86
C LEU A 32 -6.23 1.53 -8.96
N PRO A 33 -5.92 2.82 -8.70
CA PRO A 33 -6.91 3.89 -8.85
C PRO A 33 -7.45 3.99 -10.27
N ALA A 34 -6.56 3.99 -11.28
CA ALA A 34 -6.95 4.03 -12.68
C ALA A 34 -7.80 2.82 -13.10
N LEU A 35 -7.46 1.63 -12.60
CA LEU A 35 -8.27 0.43 -12.81
C LEU A 35 -9.67 0.57 -12.19
N LEU A 36 -9.81 1.19 -11.02
CA LEU A 36 -11.12 1.33 -10.37
C LEU A 36 -12.03 2.34 -11.09
N GLU A 37 -11.45 3.34 -11.74
CA GLU A 37 -12.17 4.35 -12.53
C GLU A 37 -12.56 3.88 -13.93
N ASP A 38 -11.91 2.83 -14.43
CA ASP A 38 -12.24 2.25 -15.73
C ASP A 38 -13.62 1.56 -15.68
N ALA A 39 -14.55 2.10 -16.47
CA ALA A 39 -15.92 1.62 -16.58
C ALA A 39 -16.05 0.41 -17.52
N GLU A 40 -15.03 0.14 -18.35
CA GLU A 40 -15.04 -0.95 -19.34
C GLU A 40 -14.53 -2.28 -18.78
N ASN A 41 -13.91 -2.29 -17.59
CA ASN A 41 -13.43 -3.54 -17.00
C ASN A 41 -14.54 -4.41 -16.38
N GLU A 42 -14.21 -5.69 -16.24
CA GLU A 42 -15.14 -6.74 -15.76
C GLU A 42 -15.29 -6.77 -14.23
N LEU A 43 -14.73 -5.80 -13.49
CA LEU A 43 -14.86 -5.77 -12.05
C LEU A 43 -16.28 -5.35 -11.66
N THR A 44 -16.92 -6.17 -10.81
CA THR A 44 -18.21 -5.82 -10.22
C THR A 44 -18.08 -4.62 -9.29
N ASP A 45 -19.14 -3.82 -9.12
CA ASP A 45 -19.15 -2.66 -8.22
C ASP A 45 -18.78 -3.04 -6.77
N THR A 46 -19.21 -4.23 -6.33
CA THR A 46 -18.84 -4.78 -5.03
C THR A 46 -17.34 -5.02 -4.93
N MET A 47 -16.72 -5.59 -5.97
CA MET A 47 -15.27 -5.81 -6.00
C MET A 47 -14.51 -4.49 -6.06
N LYS A 48 -14.96 -3.52 -6.88
CA LYS A 48 -14.39 -2.17 -6.92
C LYS A 48 -14.42 -1.50 -5.54
N THR A 49 -15.52 -1.64 -4.82
CA THR A 49 -15.67 -1.12 -3.44
C THR A 49 -14.69 -1.79 -2.46
N LEU A 50 -14.55 -3.12 -2.53
CA LEU A 50 -13.61 -3.87 -1.69
C LEU A 50 -12.16 -3.45 -1.96
N LEU A 51 -11.77 -3.41 -3.23
CA LEU A 51 -10.44 -3.01 -3.68
C LEU A 51 -10.12 -1.57 -3.26
N HIS A 52 -11.08 -0.65 -3.39
CA HIS A 52 -10.93 0.73 -2.91
C HIS A 52 -10.66 0.78 -1.40
N ARG A 53 -11.38 0.01 -0.58
CA ARG A 53 -11.11 -0.04 0.87
C ARG A 53 -9.71 -0.57 1.18
N GLN A 54 -9.27 -1.62 0.48
CA GLN A 54 -7.92 -2.17 0.63
C GLN A 54 -6.84 -1.16 0.18
N TYR A 55 -7.11 -0.38 -0.86
CA TYR A 55 -6.24 0.69 -1.32
C TYR A 55 -6.05 1.78 -0.25
N ILE A 56 -7.15 2.25 0.35
CA ILE A 56 -7.08 3.23 1.45
C ILE A 56 -6.29 2.65 2.64
N ARG A 57 -6.54 1.39 3.02
CA ARG A 57 -5.78 0.74 4.10
C ARG A 57 -4.29 0.67 3.79
N LEU A 58 -3.92 0.39 2.53
CA LEU A 58 -2.51 0.38 2.11
C LEU A 58 -1.86 1.76 2.27
N ILE A 59 -2.55 2.83 1.85
CA ILE A 59 -2.03 4.21 2.01
C ILE A 59 -1.85 4.55 3.49
N THR A 60 -2.82 4.19 4.34
CA THR A 60 -2.70 4.43 5.79
C THR A 60 -1.49 3.72 6.38
N LEU A 61 -1.28 2.44 6.04
CA LEU A 61 -0.13 1.68 6.52
C LEU A 61 1.19 2.25 5.99
N ASP A 62 1.23 2.73 4.75
CA ASP A 62 2.41 3.41 4.18
C ASP A 62 2.76 4.65 5.01
N ASN A 63 1.77 5.51 5.28
CA ASN A 63 1.99 6.74 6.04
C ASN A 63 2.43 6.47 7.49
N GLU A 64 1.86 5.44 8.13
CA GLU A 64 2.28 5.03 9.47
C GLU A 64 3.74 4.54 9.48
N LEU A 65 4.13 3.72 8.51
CA LEU A 65 5.51 3.25 8.38
C LEU A 65 6.49 4.41 8.14
N GLU A 66 6.15 5.34 7.26
CA GLU A 66 6.96 6.55 7.00
C GLU A 66 7.10 7.42 8.26
N TRP A 67 6.05 7.53 9.05
CA TRP A 67 6.08 8.23 10.33
C TRP A 67 7.01 7.53 11.33
N TYR A 68 6.87 6.22 11.52
CA TYR A 68 7.73 5.45 12.42
C TYR A 68 9.19 5.53 11.99
N ASP A 69 9.49 5.41 10.70
CA ASP A 69 10.85 5.54 10.16
C ASP A 69 11.44 6.93 10.44
N SER A 70 10.62 7.98 10.36
CA SER A 70 11.03 9.35 10.67
C SER A 70 11.33 9.54 12.15
N GLU A 71 10.47 9.03 13.03
CA GLU A 71 10.67 9.10 14.48
C GLU A 71 11.90 8.29 14.93
N LEU A 72 12.11 7.11 14.37
CA LEU A 72 13.32 6.31 14.64
C LEU A 72 14.60 7.05 14.25
N LYS A 73 14.62 7.70 13.08
CA LYS A 73 15.75 8.55 12.65
C LYS A 73 15.98 9.71 13.63
N ASN A 74 14.92 10.41 14.01
CA ASN A 74 14.99 11.52 14.96
C ASN A 74 15.53 11.10 16.34
N MET A 75 15.07 9.96 16.86
CA MET A 75 15.58 9.41 18.12
C MET A 75 17.06 9.01 18.03
N SER A 76 17.46 8.34 16.95
CA SER A 76 18.86 7.95 16.74
C SER A 76 19.80 9.16 16.70
N ALA A 77 19.39 10.25 16.05
CA ALA A 77 20.15 11.48 15.98
C ALA A 77 20.30 12.15 17.36
N LYS A 78 19.24 12.14 18.17
CA LYS A 78 19.28 12.70 19.54
C LYS A 78 20.21 11.92 20.46
N ILE A 79 20.19 10.59 20.39
CA ILE A 79 21.07 9.73 21.21
C ILE A 79 22.55 9.96 20.84
N LEU A 80 22.86 10.06 19.54
CA LEU A 80 24.22 10.34 19.06
C LEU A 80 24.72 11.71 19.56
N CYS A 81 23.89 12.76 19.53
CA CYS A 81 24.26 14.07 20.06
C CYS A 81 24.42 14.08 21.58
N ALA A 82 23.62 13.30 22.32
CA ALA A 82 23.70 13.22 23.78
C ALA A 82 24.93 12.46 24.28
N ASN A 83 25.38 11.43 23.54
CA ASN A 83 26.57 10.65 23.90
C ASN A 83 27.90 11.28 23.43
N ALA A 84 27.83 12.36 22.63
CA ALA A 84 28.99 13.10 22.14
C ALA A 84 29.31 14.35 22.98
N CYS A 85 28.54 14.62 24.03
CA CYS A 85 28.71 15.69 25.00
C CYS A 85 29.23 15.10 26.32
#